data_AF-A0A8T4Z558-F1
#
_entry.id   AF-A0A8T4Z558-F1
#
_cell.length_a   1.000
_cell.length_b   1.000
_cell.length_c   1.000
_cell.angle_alpha   90.00
_cell.angle_beta   90.00
_cell.angle_gamma   90.00
#
_symmetry.space_group_name_H-M   'P 1'
#
loop_
_entity.id
_entity.type
_entity.pdbx_description
1 polymer ?
#
loop_
_entity_poly.entity_id
_entity_poly.type
_entity_poly.pdbx_seq_one_letter_code
_entity_poly.pdbx_strand_id
1 'polypeptide(L)'
;MLLDKKVWLLLILIIVSFTVRCSDVFHTYFQPGVVLREYENFLSGSGFFSDDKLYALAGWFYVHGTSPDTINFEHPPLGKYIIGFSEVLSMNQVLLGFTLSVLTLIVVFLISRRVLSNLSMSLLAPFLLIMDGLYIDFSSSSMLEIYATFFAALSIYLLMTYRDGWTTFLPYVAVGLALSCKWTVIFLLALPLIYYFSIGRLDRLRLYPLYVGISALTYTAIYIVFFLSGNKVQDFVSLQYRIVAYHHWMRFGLGSPPPLYNLLNFLTGIEGPTQVRTLTVNPDNSIAMSGPEAGLSLISAYNPLAWPLSFSASILAAYYMLREAREATPVAFAFIILVASTSFGKTFIWYLLPGLPFAYICLAYMLDRLYRDSGNKFGVKATLILYVAAVAFWSLFVELPPYIKL
;
A
#
# COMPACT_ATOMS: atom_id res chain seq x y z
N MET A 1 -30.60 -14.48 -0.96
CA MET A 1 -30.20 -14.72 -2.37
C MET A 1 -30.23 -13.45 -3.23
N LEU A 2 -31.34 -12.69 -3.30
CA LEU A 2 -31.41 -11.46 -4.13
C LEU A 2 -30.52 -10.31 -3.63
N LEU A 3 -30.42 -10.11 -2.31
CA LEU A 3 -29.56 -9.07 -1.72
C LEU A 3 -28.07 -9.32 -1.99
N ASP A 4 -27.66 -10.60 -1.99
CA ASP A 4 -26.29 -11.02 -2.29
C ASP A 4 -25.93 -10.68 -3.75
N LYS A 5 -26.81 -11.02 -4.71
CA LYS A 5 -26.63 -10.67 -6.13
C LYS A 5 -26.47 -9.17 -6.36
N LYS A 6 -27.28 -8.33 -5.69
CA LYS A 6 -27.17 -6.87 -5.81
C LYS A 6 -25.82 -6.34 -5.31
N VAL A 7 -25.29 -6.91 -4.23
CA VAL A 7 -24.01 -6.48 -3.66
C VAL A 7 -22.84 -6.87 -4.57
N TRP A 8 -22.87 -8.06 -5.17
CA TRP A 8 -21.89 -8.44 -6.19
C TRP A 8 -21.95 -7.54 -7.42
N LEU A 9 -23.14 -7.17 -7.90
CA LEU A 9 -23.29 -6.22 -9.00
C LEU A 9 -22.69 -4.85 -8.65
N LEU A 10 -22.90 -4.35 -7.43
CA LEU A 10 -22.30 -3.10 -6.98
C LEU A 10 -20.77 -3.21 -6.84
N LEU A 11 -20.24 -4.34 -6.38
CA LEU A 11 -18.80 -4.57 -6.36
C LEU A 11 -18.21 -4.55 -7.78
N ILE A 12 -18.89 -5.18 -8.74
CA ILE A 12 -18.49 -5.12 -10.15
C ILE A 12 -18.49 -3.68 -10.65
N LEU A 13 -19.52 -2.88 -10.32
CA LEU A 13 -19.55 -1.46 -10.68
C LEU A 13 -18.40 -0.66 -10.05
N ILE A 14 -18.03 -0.94 -8.79
CA ILE A 14 -16.84 -0.37 -8.14
C ILE A 14 -15.57 -0.74 -8.93
N ILE A 15 -15.41 -2.01 -9.30
CA ILE A 15 -14.24 -2.49 -10.06
C ILE A 15 -14.19 -1.85 -11.46
N VAL A 16 -15.32 -1.75 -12.15
CA VAL A 16 -15.41 -1.08 -13.45
C VAL A 16 -15.04 0.40 -13.32
N SER A 17 -15.60 1.11 -12.33
CA SER A 17 -15.25 2.51 -12.05
C SER A 17 -13.75 2.66 -11.78
N PHE A 18 -13.16 1.77 -11.00
CA PHE A 18 -11.73 1.77 -10.71
C PHE A 18 -10.88 1.53 -11.97
N THR A 19 -11.31 0.61 -12.83
CA THR A 19 -10.65 0.29 -14.10
C THR A 19 -10.66 1.51 -15.03
N VAL A 20 -11.77 2.26 -15.09
CA VAL A 20 -11.86 3.50 -15.87
C VAL A 20 -10.88 4.55 -15.33
N ARG A 21 -10.77 4.68 -14.00
CA ARG A 21 -9.83 5.63 -13.36
C ARG A 21 -8.36 5.26 -13.56
N CYS A 22 -8.04 3.98 -13.76
CA CYS A 22 -6.68 3.51 -14.06
C CYS A 22 -6.52 3.18 -15.55
N SER A 23 -7.26 3.84 -16.45
CA SER A 23 -7.28 3.48 -17.86
C SER A 23 -5.93 3.64 -18.57
N ASP A 24 -5.07 4.52 -18.06
CA ASP A 24 -3.69 4.71 -18.53
C ASP A 24 -2.87 3.41 -18.51
N VAL A 25 -3.19 2.47 -17.60
CA VAL A 25 -2.55 1.14 -17.55
C VAL A 25 -2.61 0.44 -18.91
N PHE A 26 -3.72 0.57 -19.65
CA PHE A 26 -3.91 -0.12 -20.92
C PHE A 26 -3.22 0.58 -22.10
N HIS A 27 -2.69 1.79 -21.88
CA HIS A 27 -1.93 2.56 -22.86
C HIS A 27 -0.42 2.56 -22.59
N THR A 28 0.00 2.06 -21.42
CA THR A 28 1.41 1.88 -21.08
C THR A 28 2.07 0.79 -21.90
N TYR A 29 3.22 1.10 -22.48
CA TYR A 29 4.05 0.16 -23.23
C TYR A 29 5.51 0.24 -22.80
N PHE A 30 6.07 -0.89 -22.39
CA PHE A 30 7.44 -1.01 -21.93
C PHE A 30 8.41 -1.04 -23.11
N GLN A 31 9.40 -0.15 -23.11
CA GLN A 31 10.44 -0.10 -24.14
C GLN A 31 11.82 -0.27 -23.49
N PRO A 32 12.34 -1.51 -23.36
CA PRO A 32 13.54 -1.78 -22.56
C PRO A 32 14.75 -0.97 -23.05
N GLY A 33 14.94 -0.84 -24.37
CA GLY A 33 16.07 -0.07 -24.92
C GLY A 33 16.00 1.44 -24.67
N VAL A 34 14.79 2.01 -24.58
CA VAL A 34 14.60 3.44 -24.25
C VAL A 34 14.85 3.67 -22.77
N VAL A 35 14.23 2.85 -21.91
CA VAL A 35 14.39 2.94 -20.45
C VAL A 35 15.84 2.70 -20.03
N LEU A 36 16.55 1.75 -20.67
CA LEU A 36 17.96 1.53 -20.42
C LEU A 36 18.82 2.75 -20.77
N ARG A 37 18.57 3.39 -21.92
CA ARG A 37 19.30 4.59 -22.33
C ARG A 37 19.05 5.76 -21.38
N GLU A 38 17.82 5.92 -20.92
CA GLU A 38 17.48 6.92 -19.89
C GLU A 38 18.23 6.64 -18.58
N TYR A 39 18.35 5.38 -18.18
CA TYR A 39 19.11 4.97 -17.00
C TYR A 39 20.62 5.23 -17.15
N GLU A 40 21.20 4.91 -18.30
CA GLU A 40 22.62 5.20 -18.60
C GLU A 40 22.91 6.71 -18.58
N ASN A 41 22.02 7.50 -19.17
CA ASN A 41 22.09 8.96 -19.11
C ASN A 41 22.03 9.47 -17.67
N PHE A 42 21.13 8.93 -16.84
CA PHE A 42 21.05 9.24 -15.42
C PHE A 42 22.34 8.90 -14.66
N LEU A 43 22.92 7.72 -14.89
CA LEU A 43 24.20 7.32 -14.30
C LEU A 43 25.37 8.24 -14.72
N SER A 44 25.31 8.82 -15.93
CA SER A 44 26.28 9.83 -16.39
C SER A 44 26.08 11.23 -15.79
N GLY A 45 25.09 11.40 -14.89
CA GLY A 45 24.79 12.67 -14.22
C GLY A 45 23.80 13.55 -14.97
N SER A 46 23.04 13.01 -15.93
CA SER A 46 22.07 13.76 -16.74
C SER A 46 20.63 13.31 -16.50
N GLY A 47 19.73 14.26 -16.27
CA GLY A 47 18.30 13.98 -16.10
C GLY A 47 17.92 13.41 -14.73
N PHE A 48 16.68 12.92 -14.63
CA PHE A 48 16.08 12.33 -13.45
C PHE A 48 15.53 10.95 -13.81
N PHE A 49 15.71 9.97 -12.92
CA PHE A 49 15.23 8.61 -13.11
C PHE A 49 14.41 8.19 -11.90
N SER A 50 13.12 8.00 -12.11
CA SER A 50 12.15 7.73 -11.06
C SER A 50 12.20 6.26 -10.60
N ASP A 51 11.74 6.02 -9.37
CA ASP A 51 11.73 4.69 -8.76
C ASP A 51 10.92 3.67 -9.57
N ASP A 52 9.78 4.07 -10.13
CA ASP A 52 8.93 3.20 -10.97
C ASP A 52 9.66 2.75 -12.24
N LYS A 53 10.39 3.64 -12.92
CA LYS A 53 11.23 3.30 -14.08
C LYS A 53 12.37 2.37 -13.68
N LEU A 54 12.98 2.60 -12.52
CA LEU A 54 14.05 1.76 -11.99
C LEU A 54 13.56 0.36 -11.63
N TYR A 55 12.37 0.25 -11.04
CA TYR A 55 11.76 -1.04 -10.74
C TYR A 55 11.35 -1.80 -12.01
N ALA A 56 10.86 -1.11 -13.04
CA ALA A 56 10.60 -1.70 -14.35
C ALA A 56 11.88 -2.23 -15.00
N LEU A 57 12.92 -1.40 -15.10
CA LEU A 57 14.20 -1.82 -15.67
C LEU A 57 14.84 -2.99 -14.89
N ALA A 58 14.81 -2.94 -13.56
CA ALA A 58 15.28 -4.04 -12.73
C ALA A 58 14.43 -5.30 -12.93
N GLY A 59 13.11 -5.16 -13.04
CA GLY A 59 12.18 -6.25 -13.35
C GLY A 59 12.55 -6.96 -14.64
N TRP A 60 12.76 -6.19 -15.72
CA TRP A 60 13.22 -6.70 -17.01
C TRP A 60 14.51 -7.51 -16.87
N PHE A 61 15.53 -6.97 -16.21
CA PHE A 61 16.79 -7.69 -16.03
C PHE A 61 16.65 -8.95 -15.19
N TYR A 62 15.87 -8.90 -14.11
CA TYR A 62 15.69 -10.02 -13.19
C TYR A 62 15.06 -11.23 -13.88
N VAL A 63 14.02 -11.02 -14.71
CA VAL A 63 13.38 -12.11 -15.47
C VAL A 63 14.26 -12.64 -16.59
N HIS A 64 15.28 -11.90 -17.02
CA HIS A 64 16.31 -12.33 -17.97
C HIS A 64 17.55 -12.93 -17.27
N GLY A 65 17.47 -13.23 -15.97
CA GLY A 65 18.49 -13.98 -15.24
C GLY A 65 19.55 -13.12 -14.53
N THR A 66 19.40 -11.80 -14.54
CA THR A 66 20.27 -10.92 -13.75
C THR A 66 20.02 -11.10 -12.26
N SER A 67 21.09 -11.27 -11.48
CA SER A 67 21.00 -11.48 -10.04
C SER A 67 20.47 -10.22 -9.30
N PRO A 68 19.54 -10.37 -8.32
CA PRO A 68 18.92 -9.27 -7.58
C PRO A 68 19.82 -8.31 -6.79
N ASP A 69 21.11 -8.60 -6.65
CA ASP A 69 22.09 -7.75 -5.97
C ASP A 69 22.81 -6.76 -6.90
N THR A 70 22.57 -6.85 -8.20
CA THR A 70 23.30 -6.10 -9.25
C THR A 70 22.66 -4.74 -9.57
N ILE A 71 21.33 -4.67 -9.69
CA ILE A 71 20.58 -3.44 -9.99
C ILE A 71 19.46 -3.26 -8.96
N ASN A 72 19.31 -2.04 -8.44
CA ASN A 72 18.32 -1.70 -7.43
C ASN A 72 18.24 -2.72 -6.28
N PHE A 73 19.38 -3.05 -5.67
CA PHE A 73 19.43 -4.05 -4.60
C PHE A 73 18.69 -3.62 -3.33
N GLU A 74 18.27 -2.34 -3.22
CA GLU A 74 17.78 -1.74 -1.97
C GLU A 74 16.40 -2.25 -1.55
N HIS A 75 15.72 -3.03 -2.39
CA HIS A 75 14.45 -3.65 -2.05
C HIS A 75 14.42 -5.13 -2.43
N PRO A 76 13.70 -5.96 -1.65
CA PRO A 76 13.50 -7.37 -1.98
C PRO A 76 12.87 -7.56 -3.37
N PRO A 77 13.12 -8.70 -4.04
CA PRO A 77 12.96 -8.77 -5.49
C PRO A 77 11.58 -9.18 -5.99
N LEU A 78 10.63 -9.63 -5.15
CA LEU A 78 9.35 -10.19 -5.65
C LEU A 78 8.56 -9.18 -6.47
N GLY A 79 8.43 -7.94 -6.00
CA GLY A 79 7.69 -6.91 -6.75
C GLY A 79 8.28 -6.66 -8.13
N LYS A 80 9.62 -6.63 -8.23
CA LYS A 80 10.34 -6.47 -9.50
C LYS A 80 10.18 -7.69 -10.41
N TYR A 81 10.20 -8.90 -9.86
CA TYR A 81 9.88 -10.10 -10.65
C TYR A 81 8.47 -10.02 -11.23
N ILE A 82 7.46 -9.61 -10.44
CA ILE A 82 6.10 -9.48 -10.95
C ILE A 82 6.03 -8.41 -12.06
N ILE A 83 6.73 -7.29 -11.88
CA ILE A 83 6.85 -6.26 -12.93
C ILE A 83 7.49 -6.85 -14.20
N GLY A 84 8.63 -7.51 -14.09
CA GLY A 84 9.32 -8.16 -15.22
C GLY A 84 8.49 -9.23 -15.91
N PHE A 85 7.72 -10.03 -15.16
CA PHE A 85 6.80 -10.99 -15.75
C PHE A 85 5.68 -10.29 -16.54
N SER A 86 5.19 -9.15 -16.05
CA SER A 86 4.21 -8.32 -16.77
C SER A 86 4.77 -7.83 -18.11
N GLU A 87 6.02 -7.40 -18.12
CA GLU A 87 6.75 -6.96 -19.33
C GLU A 87 6.95 -8.09 -20.33
N VAL A 88 7.36 -9.29 -19.89
CA VAL A 88 7.52 -10.44 -20.78
C VAL A 88 6.19 -10.90 -21.38
N LEU A 89 5.10 -10.87 -20.60
CA LEU A 89 3.79 -11.33 -21.06
C LEU A 89 3.11 -10.37 -22.03
N SER A 90 3.31 -9.05 -21.86
CA SER A 90 2.48 -8.03 -22.53
C SER A 90 3.21 -6.77 -22.97
N MET A 91 4.53 -6.67 -22.75
CA MET A 91 5.30 -5.44 -22.89
C MET A 91 4.66 -4.28 -22.14
N ASN A 92 4.17 -4.55 -20.93
CA ASN A 92 3.53 -3.55 -20.07
C ASN A 92 3.95 -3.80 -18.62
N GLN A 93 4.74 -2.89 -18.07
CA GLN A 93 5.31 -2.99 -16.73
C GLN A 93 4.32 -2.79 -15.57
N VAL A 94 3.07 -2.41 -15.86
CA VAL A 94 2.06 -2.04 -14.86
C VAL A 94 0.90 -3.06 -14.79
N LEU A 95 0.64 -3.79 -15.87
CA LEU A 95 -0.56 -4.63 -16.02
C LEU A 95 -0.79 -5.64 -14.87
N LEU A 96 0.24 -6.37 -14.43
CA LEU A 96 0.10 -7.29 -13.30
C LEU A 96 -0.08 -6.57 -11.96
N GLY A 97 0.54 -5.39 -11.78
CA GLY A 97 0.31 -4.53 -10.61
C GLY A 97 -1.15 -4.13 -10.51
N PHE A 98 -1.72 -3.59 -11.60
CA PHE A 98 -3.14 -3.27 -11.72
C PHE A 98 -4.05 -4.48 -11.46
N THR A 99 -3.69 -5.65 -12.00
CA THR A 99 -4.45 -6.89 -11.77
C THR A 99 -4.50 -7.24 -10.28
N LEU A 100 -3.37 -7.13 -9.57
CA LEU A 100 -3.33 -7.33 -8.12
C LEU A 100 -4.08 -6.24 -7.35
N SER A 101 -4.14 -5.01 -7.85
CA SER A 101 -5.02 -3.97 -7.28
C SER A 101 -6.49 -4.36 -7.35
N VAL A 102 -6.95 -4.89 -8.49
CA VAL A 102 -8.33 -5.38 -8.62
C VAL A 102 -8.58 -6.54 -7.66
N LEU A 103 -7.65 -7.49 -7.54
CA LEU A 103 -7.76 -8.58 -6.57
C LEU A 103 -7.74 -8.08 -5.12
N THR A 104 -6.98 -7.01 -4.82
CA THR A 104 -6.98 -6.37 -3.50
C THR A 104 -8.36 -5.85 -3.16
N LEU A 105 -9.09 -5.21 -4.08
CA LEU A 105 -10.47 -4.76 -3.85
C LEU A 105 -11.39 -5.93 -3.45
N ILE A 106 -11.24 -7.09 -4.10
CA ILE A 106 -12.00 -8.30 -3.78
C ILE A 106 -11.63 -8.81 -2.40
N VAL A 107 -10.35 -8.90 -2.06
CA VAL A 107 -9.90 -9.35 -0.74
C VAL A 107 -10.39 -8.40 0.35
N VAL A 108 -10.31 -7.09 0.14
CA VAL A 108 -10.84 -6.07 1.06
C VAL A 108 -12.33 -6.25 1.29
N PHE A 109 -13.11 -6.44 0.22
CA PHE A 109 -14.53 -6.76 0.33
C PHE A 109 -14.78 -8.02 1.15
N LEU A 110 -13.99 -9.09 0.94
CA LEU A 110 -14.12 -10.34 1.69
C LEU A 110 -13.77 -10.18 3.18
N ILE A 111 -12.77 -9.36 3.53
CA ILE A 111 -12.49 -9.01 4.92
C ILE A 111 -13.65 -8.19 5.49
N SER A 112 -14.12 -7.16 4.78
CA SER A 112 -15.25 -6.34 5.20
C SER A 112 -16.50 -7.16 5.48
N ARG A 113 -16.81 -8.15 4.63
CA ARG A 113 -17.95 -9.08 4.82
C ARG A 113 -17.89 -9.90 6.10
N ARG A 114 -16.70 -10.10 6.67
CA ARG A 114 -16.52 -10.83 7.93
C ARG A 114 -16.56 -9.92 9.15
N VAL A 115 -16.20 -8.66 8.97
CA VAL A 115 -16.07 -7.68 10.06
C VAL A 115 -17.37 -6.90 10.25
N LEU A 116 -18.06 -6.55 9.17
CA LEU A 116 -19.24 -5.69 9.19
C LEU A 116 -20.53 -6.51 9.27
N SER A 117 -21.54 -5.95 9.95
CA SER A 117 -22.82 -6.63 10.15
C SER A 117 -23.75 -6.48 8.93
N ASN A 118 -23.68 -5.36 8.22
CA ASN A 118 -24.47 -5.09 7.04
C ASN A 118 -23.71 -5.39 5.74
N LEU A 119 -24.30 -6.25 4.90
CA LEU A 119 -23.72 -6.64 3.63
C LEU A 119 -23.46 -5.44 2.70
N SER A 120 -24.35 -4.44 2.66
CA SER A 120 -24.12 -3.24 1.83
C SER A 120 -22.97 -2.39 2.35
N MET A 121 -22.76 -2.35 3.68
CA MET A 121 -21.63 -1.62 4.27
C MET A 121 -20.29 -2.27 3.95
N SER A 122 -20.27 -3.57 3.62
CA SER A 122 -19.04 -4.25 3.20
C SER A 122 -18.46 -3.72 1.87
N LEU A 123 -19.24 -2.98 1.08
CA LEU A 123 -18.78 -2.30 -0.14
C LEU A 123 -18.09 -0.96 0.15
N LEU A 124 -18.25 -0.40 1.35
CA LEU A 124 -17.76 0.93 1.66
C LEU A 124 -16.23 1.00 1.68
N ALA A 125 -15.54 -0.01 2.22
CA ALA A 125 -14.08 -0.01 2.24
C ALA A 125 -13.46 -0.15 0.82
N PRO A 126 -13.90 -1.07 -0.06
CA PRO A 126 -13.49 -1.06 -1.46
C PRO A 126 -13.83 0.26 -2.17
N PHE A 127 -15.01 0.83 -1.92
CA PHE A 127 -15.38 2.13 -2.48
C PHE A 127 -14.42 3.25 -2.05
N LEU A 128 -14.12 3.37 -0.75
CA LEU A 128 -13.19 4.37 -0.24
C LEU A 128 -11.78 4.19 -0.83
N LEU A 129 -11.34 2.93 -1.00
CA LEU A 129 -10.03 2.63 -1.56
C LEU A 129 -9.91 3.04 -3.04
N ILE A 130 -10.97 2.88 -3.86
CA ILE A 130 -10.98 3.37 -5.25
C ILE A 130 -11.19 4.89 -5.35
N MET A 131 -11.46 5.56 -4.24
CA MET A 131 -11.52 7.02 -4.12
C MET A 131 -10.22 7.63 -3.58
N ASP A 132 -9.24 6.79 -3.26
CA ASP A 132 -7.94 7.21 -2.76
C ASP A 132 -6.95 7.43 -3.92
N GLY A 133 -6.46 8.67 -4.06
CA GLY A 133 -5.50 9.02 -5.13
C GLY A 133 -4.22 8.21 -5.05
N LEU A 134 -3.71 7.93 -3.84
CA LEU A 134 -2.49 7.17 -3.65
C LEU A 134 -2.66 5.72 -4.14
N TYR A 135 -3.83 5.13 -3.91
CA TYR A 135 -4.12 3.79 -4.41
C TYR A 135 -4.25 3.74 -5.94
N ILE A 136 -4.83 4.77 -6.56
CA ILE A 136 -4.96 4.87 -8.02
C ILE A 136 -3.59 5.05 -8.68
N ASP A 137 -2.79 5.98 -8.18
CA ASP A 137 -1.46 6.30 -8.72
C ASP A 137 -0.55 5.06 -8.69
N PHE A 138 -0.54 4.35 -7.56
CA PHE A 138 0.29 3.16 -7.38
C PHE A 138 -0.26 1.90 -8.06
N SER A 139 -1.55 1.90 -8.43
CA SER A 139 -2.13 0.87 -9.29
C SER A 139 -1.82 1.09 -10.77
N SER A 140 -1.41 2.30 -11.13
CA SER A 140 -1.14 2.73 -12.51
C SER A 140 0.35 2.97 -12.80
N SER A 141 1.23 2.56 -11.88
CA SER A 141 2.69 2.69 -11.98
C SER A 141 3.38 1.41 -11.52
N SER A 142 4.68 1.28 -11.80
CA SER A 142 5.48 0.12 -11.42
C SER A 142 6.03 0.20 -9.99
N MET A 143 5.26 0.74 -9.05
CA MET A 143 5.67 0.89 -7.65
C MET A 143 5.49 -0.40 -6.84
N LEU A 144 6.40 -0.68 -5.90
CA LEU A 144 6.43 -1.95 -5.16
C LEU A 144 5.29 -2.09 -4.13
N GLU A 145 4.75 -0.97 -3.67
CA GLU A 145 3.74 -0.91 -2.60
C GLU A 145 2.45 -1.63 -2.98
N ILE A 146 2.04 -1.62 -4.24
CA ILE A 146 0.77 -2.22 -4.65
C ILE A 146 0.78 -3.74 -4.50
N TYR A 147 1.91 -4.37 -4.82
CA TYR A 147 2.14 -5.80 -4.60
C TYR A 147 2.19 -6.14 -3.11
N ALA A 148 2.88 -5.31 -2.31
CA ALA A 148 2.94 -5.47 -0.86
C ALA A 148 1.55 -5.32 -0.21
N THR A 149 0.72 -4.40 -0.72
CA THR A 149 -0.67 -4.15 -0.27
C THR A 149 -1.56 -5.35 -0.53
N PHE A 150 -1.47 -5.97 -1.71
CA PHE A 150 -2.20 -7.20 -2.02
C PHE A 150 -1.86 -8.33 -1.06
N PHE A 151 -0.57 -8.64 -0.89
CA PHE A 151 -0.15 -9.73 0.00
C PHE A 151 -0.42 -9.41 1.48
N ALA A 152 -0.37 -8.14 1.89
CA ALA A 152 -0.79 -7.71 3.21
C ALA A 152 -2.28 -8.00 3.44
N ALA A 153 -3.16 -7.55 2.55
CA ALA A 153 -4.60 -7.82 2.63
C ALA A 153 -4.88 -9.33 2.61
N LEU A 154 -4.23 -10.06 1.73
CA LEU A 154 -4.36 -11.51 1.63
C LEU A 154 -3.94 -12.21 2.93
N SER A 155 -2.82 -11.82 3.55
CA SER A 155 -2.36 -12.42 4.79
C SER A 155 -3.36 -12.26 5.94
N ILE A 156 -3.98 -11.07 6.09
CA ILE A 156 -5.01 -10.84 7.10
C ILE A 156 -6.28 -11.64 6.79
N TYR A 157 -6.72 -11.65 5.53
CA TYR A 157 -7.87 -12.45 5.12
C TYR A 157 -7.64 -13.95 5.44
N LEU A 158 -6.47 -14.49 5.09
CA LEU A 158 -6.11 -15.88 5.36
C LEU A 158 -6.02 -16.14 6.87
N LEU A 159 -5.43 -15.23 7.66
CA LEU A 159 -5.31 -15.35 9.12
C LEU A 159 -6.69 -15.47 9.78
N MET A 160 -7.65 -14.67 9.32
CA MET A 160 -9.03 -14.72 9.82
C MET A 160 -9.80 -15.96 9.34
N THR A 161 -9.38 -16.56 8.21
CA THR A 161 -10.02 -17.74 7.58
C THR A 161 -9.56 -19.04 8.21
N TYR A 162 -8.24 -19.24 8.25
CA TYR A 162 -7.61 -20.52 8.49
C TYR A 162 -7.00 -20.55 9.89
N ARG A 163 -7.84 -20.86 10.88
CA ARG A 163 -7.49 -20.84 12.31
C ARG A 163 -6.96 -22.18 12.80
N ASP A 164 -7.39 -23.25 12.15
CA ASP A 164 -7.09 -24.63 12.50
C ASP A 164 -6.79 -25.47 11.26
N GLY A 165 -6.13 -26.61 11.45
CA GLY A 165 -5.76 -27.53 10.38
C GLY A 165 -4.42 -27.22 9.70
N TRP A 166 -4.17 -27.93 8.60
CA TRP A 166 -2.92 -27.85 7.85
C TRP A 166 -2.76 -26.55 7.07
N THR A 167 -3.82 -25.77 6.85
CA THR A 167 -3.79 -24.51 6.09
C THR A 167 -3.35 -23.30 6.91
N THR A 168 -3.05 -23.46 8.20
CA THR A 168 -2.63 -22.35 9.08
C THR A 168 -1.30 -21.75 8.69
N PHE A 169 -0.49 -22.38 7.82
CA PHE A 169 0.75 -21.78 7.31
C PHE A 169 0.52 -20.72 6.23
N LEU A 170 -0.62 -20.75 5.53
CA LEU A 170 -0.89 -19.87 4.38
C LEU A 170 -0.80 -18.36 4.69
N PRO A 171 -1.31 -17.84 5.82
CA PRO A 171 -1.13 -16.44 6.17
C PRO A 171 0.34 -16.03 6.21
N TYR A 172 1.21 -16.92 6.71
CA TYR A 172 2.64 -16.67 6.87
C TYR A 172 3.42 -16.76 5.56
N VAL A 173 2.98 -17.61 4.63
CA VAL A 173 3.46 -17.55 3.25
C VAL A 173 3.09 -16.20 2.64
N ALA A 174 1.85 -15.73 2.81
CA ALA A 174 1.46 -14.40 2.33
C ALA A 174 2.26 -13.26 3.00
N VAL A 175 2.57 -13.36 4.30
CA VAL A 175 3.49 -12.40 4.97
C VAL A 175 4.89 -12.45 4.37
N GLY A 176 5.44 -13.65 4.13
CA GLY A 176 6.73 -13.82 3.47
C GLY A 176 6.76 -13.18 2.08
N LEU A 177 5.71 -13.38 1.27
CA LEU A 177 5.56 -12.74 -0.04
C LEU A 177 5.45 -11.21 0.09
N ALA A 178 4.67 -10.69 1.03
CA ALA A 178 4.56 -9.25 1.27
C ALA A 178 5.94 -8.64 1.61
N LEU A 179 6.69 -9.29 2.52
CA LEU A 179 8.05 -8.88 2.89
C LEU A 179 9.02 -8.96 1.71
N SER A 180 8.84 -9.92 0.80
CA SER A 180 9.61 -10.01 -0.45
C SER A 180 9.27 -8.94 -1.48
N CYS A 181 8.20 -8.16 -1.29
CA CYS A 181 7.94 -6.96 -2.07
C CYS A 181 8.55 -5.72 -1.43
N LYS A 182 8.28 -5.50 -0.13
CA LYS A 182 8.77 -4.33 0.60
C LYS A 182 8.79 -4.57 2.11
N TRP A 183 9.89 -4.21 2.78
CA TRP A 183 10.03 -4.39 4.24
C TRP A 183 9.16 -3.47 5.10
N THR A 184 8.52 -2.45 4.52
CA THR A 184 7.56 -1.60 5.24
C THR A 184 6.41 -2.41 5.85
N VAL A 185 6.13 -3.61 5.33
CA VAL A 185 5.09 -4.52 5.84
C VAL A 185 5.53 -5.43 6.98
N ILE A 186 6.69 -5.19 7.59
CA ILE A 186 7.16 -6.00 8.74
C ILE A 186 6.20 -6.01 9.93
N PHE A 187 5.34 -5.00 10.05
CA PHE A 187 4.26 -4.96 11.04
C PHE A 187 3.34 -6.19 10.99
N LEU A 188 3.22 -6.85 9.83
CA LEU A 188 2.40 -8.04 9.65
C LEU A 188 2.82 -9.19 10.57
N LEU A 189 4.10 -9.28 10.96
CA LEU A 189 4.58 -10.31 11.88
C LEU A 189 3.95 -10.16 13.27
N ALA A 190 3.64 -8.94 13.72
CA ALA A 190 3.00 -8.72 15.01
C ALA A 190 1.51 -9.13 15.04
N LEU A 191 0.83 -9.15 13.89
CA LEU A 191 -0.63 -9.33 13.84
C LEU A 191 -1.10 -10.73 14.28
N PRO A 192 -0.45 -11.85 13.87
CA PRO A 192 -0.79 -13.17 14.39
C PRO A 192 -0.67 -13.29 15.92
N LEU A 193 0.32 -12.63 16.53
CA LEU A 193 0.47 -12.60 17.99
C LEU A 193 -0.74 -11.94 18.64
N ILE A 194 -1.09 -10.73 18.16
CA ILE A 194 -2.25 -9.97 18.65
C ILE A 194 -3.53 -10.76 18.42
N TYR A 195 -3.67 -11.39 17.26
CA TYR A 195 -4.84 -12.18 16.88
C TYR A 195 -5.07 -13.33 17.86
N TYR A 196 -4.10 -14.24 18.00
CA TYR A 196 -4.25 -15.42 18.84
C TYR A 196 -4.35 -15.07 20.32
N PHE A 197 -3.65 -14.02 20.77
CA PHE A 197 -3.83 -13.49 22.11
C PHE A 197 -5.26 -12.99 22.33
N SER A 198 -5.79 -12.18 21.39
CA SER A 198 -7.15 -11.62 21.49
C SER A 198 -8.22 -12.72 21.58
N ILE A 199 -8.14 -13.73 20.73
CA ILE A 199 -9.12 -14.83 20.72
C ILE A 199 -8.86 -15.91 21.79
N GLY A 200 -7.85 -15.72 22.67
CA GLY A 200 -7.54 -16.63 23.77
C GLY A 200 -6.89 -17.96 23.36
N ARG A 201 -6.37 -18.06 22.13
CA ARG A 201 -5.71 -19.27 21.59
C ARG A 201 -4.20 -19.24 21.85
N LEU A 202 -3.82 -19.24 23.13
CA LEU A 202 -2.41 -19.17 23.56
C LEU A 202 -1.59 -20.41 23.12
N ASP A 203 -2.26 -21.55 22.87
CA ASP A 203 -1.67 -22.74 22.27
C ASP A 203 -0.99 -22.44 20.93
N ARG A 204 -1.63 -21.60 20.11
CA ARG A 204 -1.13 -21.22 18.79
C ARG A 204 0.08 -20.30 18.85
N LEU A 205 0.25 -19.52 19.94
CA LEU A 205 1.42 -18.66 20.11
C LEU A 205 2.72 -19.45 20.24
N ARG A 206 2.67 -20.69 20.74
CA ARG A 206 3.85 -21.57 20.80
C ARG A 206 4.37 -21.96 19.41
N LEU A 207 3.51 -21.95 18.40
CA LEU A 207 3.86 -22.22 17.01
C LEU A 207 4.35 -20.97 16.26
N TYR A 208 4.29 -19.80 16.88
CA TYR A 208 4.70 -18.56 16.24
C TYR A 208 6.15 -18.57 15.71
N PRO A 209 7.16 -19.13 16.41
CA PRO A 209 8.52 -19.23 15.85
C PRO A 209 8.58 -20.05 14.56
N LEU A 210 7.83 -21.16 14.47
CA LEU A 210 7.71 -21.95 13.25
C LEU A 210 7.10 -21.12 12.12
N TYR A 211 6.06 -20.35 12.41
CA TYR A 211 5.38 -19.50 11.44
C TYR A 211 6.24 -18.31 10.95
N VAL A 212 7.05 -17.72 11.83
CA VAL A 212 8.10 -16.77 11.43
C VAL A 212 9.13 -17.45 10.52
N GLY A 213 9.51 -18.69 10.84
CA GLY A 213 10.36 -19.52 9.99
C GLY A 213 9.78 -19.72 8.58
N ILE A 214 8.48 -20.01 8.46
CA ILE A 214 7.79 -20.14 7.16
C ILE A 214 7.83 -18.83 6.37
N SER A 215 7.60 -17.69 7.03
CA SER A 215 7.69 -16.37 6.40
C SER A 215 9.11 -16.10 5.89
N ALA A 216 10.14 -16.43 6.69
CA ALA A 216 11.54 -16.28 6.32
C ALA A 216 11.99 -17.22 5.19
N LEU A 217 11.51 -18.47 5.19
CA LEU A 217 11.75 -19.43 4.11
C LEU A 217 11.11 -18.96 2.80
N THR A 218 9.86 -18.50 2.85
CA THR A 218 9.17 -17.92 1.69
C THR A 218 9.96 -16.72 1.17
N TYR A 219 10.39 -15.82 2.07
CA TYR A 219 11.18 -14.66 1.72
C TYR A 219 12.49 -15.03 1.00
N THR A 220 13.21 -16.01 1.55
CA THR A 220 14.50 -16.49 1.03
C THR A 220 14.32 -17.20 -0.31
N ALA A 221 13.22 -17.94 -0.50
CA ALA A 221 12.93 -18.65 -1.75
C ALA A 221 12.78 -17.72 -2.96
N ILE A 222 12.34 -16.47 -2.76
CA ILE A 222 12.26 -15.48 -3.85
C ILE A 222 13.65 -15.10 -4.39
N TYR A 223 14.72 -15.26 -3.60
CA TYR A 223 16.10 -15.03 -4.04
C TYR A 223 16.69 -16.21 -4.82
N ILE A 224 15.87 -17.07 -5.45
CA ILE A 224 16.36 -18.25 -6.18
C ILE A 224 17.38 -17.90 -7.26
N VAL A 225 17.16 -16.85 -8.07
CA VAL A 225 18.11 -16.42 -9.12
C VAL A 225 19.43 -15.93 -8.52
N PHE A 226 19.40 -15.29 -7.34
CA PHE A 226 20.60 -14.89 -6.62
C PHE A 226 21.48 -16.11 -6.30
N PHE A 227 20.88 -17.18 -5.76
CA PHE A 227 21.61 -18.42 -5.47
C PHE A 227 22.04 -19.18 -6.74
N LEU A 228 21.19 -19.22 -7.77
CA LEU A 228 21.53 -19.84 -9.06
C LEU A 228 22.69 -19.12 -9.78
N SER A 229 22.92 -17.84 -9.47
CA SER A 229 24.06 -17.07 -9.96
C SER A 229 25.38 -17.40 -9.25
N GLY A 230 25.40 -18.41 -8.37
CA GLY A 230 26.59 -18.90 -7.67
C GLY A 230 26.82 -18.30 -6.28
N ASN A 231 25.94 -17.41 -5.81
CA ASN A 231 26.04 -16.81 -4.48
C ASN A 231 25.71 -17.82 -3.37
N LYS A 232 26.37 -17.68 -2.23
CA LYS A 232 26.20 -18.52 -1.05
C LYS A 232 25.28 -17.86 -0.02
N VAL A 233 24.93 -18.62 1.02
CA VAL A 233 24.15 -18.11 2.16
C VAL A 233 24.84 -16.91 2.85
N GLN A 234 26.17 -16.89 2.90
CA GLN A 234 26.93 -15.77 3.45
C GLN A 234 26.71 -14.48 2.64
N ASP A 235 26.71 -14.59 1.31
CA ASP A 235 26.45 -13.48 0.40
C ASP A 235 25.01 -12.98 0.55
N PHE A 236 24.06 -13.90 0.74
CA PHE A 236 22.66 -13.55 1.02
C PHE A 236 22.53 -12.74 2.31
N VAL A 237 23.18 -13.16 3.40
CA VAL A 237 23.18 -12.43 4.68
C VAL A 237 23.85 -11.06 4.52
N SER A 238 24.96 -11.00 3.80
CA SER A 238 25.65 -9.75 3.46
C SER A 238 24.74 -8.79 2.67
N LEU A 239 24.00 -9.31 1.69
CA LEU A 239 23.01 -8.54 0.94
C LEU A 239 21.91 -8.00 1.86
N GLN A 240 21.36 -8.81 2.77
CA GLN A 240 20.34 -8.32 3.71
C GLN A 240 20.90 -7.20 4.60
N TYR A 241 22.13 -7.33 5.08
CA TYR A 241 22.79 -6.28 5.85
C TYR A 241 22.97 -5.00 5.04
N ARG A 242 23.39 -5.10 3.78
CA ARG A 242 23.51 -3.94 2.86
C ARG A 242 22.19 -3.22 2.67
N ILE A 243 21.08 -3.96 2.52
CA ILE A 243 19.74 -3.37 2.41
C ILE A 243 19.37 -2.60 3.69
N VAL A 244 19.58 -3.21 4.86
CA VAL A 244 19.33 -2.54 6.15
C VAL A 244 20.18 -1.27 6.28
N ALA A 245 21.49 -1.36 5.99
CA ALA A 245 22.41 -0.24 6.08
C ALA A 245 22.03 0.91 5.15
N TYR A 246 21.63 0.60 3.91
CA TYR A 246 21.14 1.58 2.95
C TYR A 246 19.91 2.32 3.49
N HIS A 247 18.87 1.59 3.93
CA HIS A 247 17.65 2.21 4.45
C HIS A 247 17.88 2.97 5.75
N HIS A 248 18.76 2.48 6.62
CA HIS A 248 19.15 3.21 7.83
C HIS A 248 19.80 4.55 7.46
N TRP A 249 20.74 4.56 6.51
CA TRP A 249 21.37 5.79 6.03
C TRP A 249 20.35 6.74 5.37
N MET A 250 19.45 6.23 4.52
CA MET A 250 18.41 7.05 3.88
C MET A 250 17.45 7.67 4.90
N ARG A 251 17.10 6.94 5.97
CA ARG A 251 16.14 7.40 6.99
C ARG A 251 16.73 8.41 7.97
N PHE A 252 17.99 8.25 8.36
CA PHE A 252 18.59 9.04 9.44
C PHE A 252 19.72 9.96 8.97
N GLY A 253 20.40 9.62 7.88
CA GLY A 253 21.53 10.38 7.34
C GLY A 253 21.15 11.61 6.51
N LEU A 254 19.95 11.64 5.92
CA LEU A 254 19.46 12.75 5.09
C LEU A 254 18.66 13.81 5.86
N GLY A 255 18.77 13.81 7.20
CA GLY A 255 17.94 14.60 8.11
C GLY A 255 16.67 13.87 8.52
N SER A 256 16.34 13.90 9.81
CA SER A 256 15.12 13.28 10.34
C SER A 256 14.03 14.33 10.47
N PRO A 257 12.86 14.16 9.83
CA PRO A 257 11.71 15.00 10.13
C PRO A 257 11.28 14.75 11.59
N PRO A 258 10.43 15.63 12.16
CA PRO A 258 9.88 15.44 13.50
C PRO A 258 9.25 14.05 13.68
N PRO A 259 9.25 13.49 14.90
CA PRO A 259 8.50 12.28 15.18
C PRO A 259 7.04 12.41 14.70
N LEU A 260 6.44 11.30 14.25
CA LEU A 260 5.06 11.30 13.74
C LEU A 260 4.86 12.03 12.42
N TYR A 261 5.93 12.29 11.65
CA TYR A 261 5.86 12.97 10.36
C TYR A 261 4.82 12.35 9.40
N ASN A 262 4.89 11.05 9.15
CA ASN A 262 3.90 10.36 8.30
C ASN A 262 2.47 10.45 8.87
N LEU A 263 2.31 10.42 10.19
CA LEU A 263 0.99 10.62 10.81
C LEU A 263 0.49 12.05 10.59
N LEU A 264 1.34 13.07 10.77
CA LEU A 264 0.97 14.47 10.53
C LEU A 264 0.58 14.69 9.07
N ASN A 265 1.38 14.18 8.14
CA ASN A 265 1.10 14.19 6.70
C ASN A 265 -0.24 13.51 6.41
N PHE A 266 -0.51 12.35 7.03
CA PHE A 266 -1.76 11.62 6.87
C PHE A 266 -2.98 12.39 7.44
N LEU A 267 -2.80 13.12 8.54
CA LEU A 267 -3.87 13.88 9.19
C LEU A 267 -4.16 15.24 8.55
N THR A 268 -3.18 15.82 7.86
CA THR A 268 -3.26 17.22 7.40
C THR A 268 -3.16 17.38 5.89
N GLY A 269 -2.59 16.40 5.17
CA GLY A 269 -2.29 16.53 3.75
C GLY A 269 -1.11 17.45 3.44
N ILE A 270 -0.40 17.92 4.46
CA ILE A 270 0.74 18.83 4.32
C ILE A 270 2.01 18.02 4.46
N GLU A 271 2.86 17.99 3.43
CA GLU A 271 4.17 17.33 3.52
C GLU A 271 5.15 18.17 4.34
N GLY A 272 5.05 19.49 4.28
CA GLY A 272 5.84 20.36 5.14
C GLY A 272 6.21 21.69 4.50
N PRO A 273 6.95 22.51 5.24
CA PRO A 273 7.50 23.74 4.70
C PRO A 273 8.46 23.42 3.56
N THR A 274 8.32 24.15 2.46
CA THR A 274 9.16 24.00 1.27
C THR A 274 9.58 25.37 0.74
N GLN A 275 10.58 25.35 -0.14
CA GLN A 275 10.99 26.51 -0.93
C GLN A 275 10.60 26.25 -2.38
N VAL A 276 9.85 27.17 -2.95
CA VAL A 276 9.29 27.03 -4.29
C VAL A 276 9.98 27.99 -5.24
N ARG A 277 10.30 27.50 -6.44
CA ARG A 277 10.73 28.33 -7.57
C ARG A 277 9.81 28.06 -8.74
N THR A 278 9.29 29.12 -9.33
CA THR A 278 8.45 29.04 -10.52
C THR A 278 9.32 29.16 -11.76
N LEU A 279 9.25 28.16 -12.63
CA LEU A 279 9.87 28.20 -13.96
C LEU A 279 8.81 28.66 -14.95
N THR A 280 9.00 29.84 -15.53
CA THR A 280 8.15 30.37 -16.59
C THR A 280 8.86 30.13 -17.92
N VAL A 281 8.23 29.34 -18.79
CA VAL A 281 8.70 29.18 -20.17
C VAL A 281 8.03 30.28 -21.00
N ASN A 282 8.84 31.24 -21.45
CA ASN A 282 8.38 32.34 -22.28
C ASN A 282 8.10 31.85 -23.71
N PRO A 283 7.30 32.57 -24.51
CA PRO A 283 6.99 32.20 -25.90
C PRO A 283 8.21 32.09 -26.83
N ASP A 284 9.34 32.68 -26.45
CA ASP A 284 10.63 32.58 -27.15
C ASP A 284 11.47 31.36 -26.69
N ASN A 285 10.88 30.44 -25.93
CA ASN A 285 11.53 29.31 -25.26
C ASN A 285 12.62 29.71 -24.25
N SER A 286 12.70 30.99 -23.85
CA SER A 286 13.55 31.37 -22.72
C SER A 286 12.90 30.93 -21.40
N ILE A 287 13.73 30.50 -20.45
CA ILE A 287 13.26 30.07 -19.13
C ILE A 287 13.56 31.19 -18.14
N ALA A 288 12.51 31.83 -17.61
CA ALA A 288 12.63 32.74 -16.49
C ALA A 288 12.36 31.97 -15.19
N MET A 289 13.21 32.17 -14.18
CA MET A 289 13.09 31.50 -12.88
C MET A 289 12.82 32.55 -11.81
N SER A 290 11.75 32.37 -11.02
CA SER A 290 11.49 33.23 -9.87
C SER A 290 12.56 33.03 -8.78
N GLY A 291 12.69 34.02 -7.89
CA GLY A 291 13.40 33.82 -6.63
C GLY A 291 12.76 32.69 -5.80
N PRO A 292 13.51 32.08 -4.86
CA PRO A 292 12.95 31.11 -3.92
C PRO A 292 11.93 31.78 -2.99
N GLU A 293 10.74 31.20 -2.91
CA GLU A 293 9.64 31.65 -2.04
C GLU A 293 9.30 30.57 -1.01
N ALA A 294 8.90 30.98 0.20
CA ALA A 294 8.45 30.05 1.22
C ALA A 294 7.00 29.59 0.95
N GLY A 295 6.73 28.31 1.17
CA GLY A 295 5.39 27.75 1.04
C GLY A 295 5.21 26.43 1.78
N LEU A 296 4.05 25.83 1.64
CA LEU A 296 3.71 24.50 2.14
C LEU A 296 3.50 23.55 0.97
N SER A 297 4.22 22.42 0.95
CA SER A 297 3.98 21.34 -0.01
C SER A 297 2.74 20.55 0.41
N LEU A 298 1.86 20.25 -0.54
CA LEU A 298 0.65 19.46 -0.31
C LEU A 298 0.75 18.08 -0.98
N ILE A 299 0.13 17.10 -0.35
CA ILE A 299 0.01 15.75 -0.87
C ILE A 299 -1.15 15.73 -1.85
N SER A 300 -0.87 15.53 -3.14
CA SER A 300 -1.89 15.49 -4.20
C SER A 300 -2.98 14.45 -3.94
N ALA A 301 -2.61 13.29 -3.37
CA ALA A 301 -3.52 12.20 -3.03
C ALA A 301 -4.41 12.44 -1.80
N TYR A 302 -4.21 13.54 -1.07
CA TYR A 302 -4.88 13.75 0.21
C TYR A 302 -6.40 13.91 0.07
N ASN A 303 -7.12 13.16 0.89
CA ASN A 303 -8.56 13.31 1.04
C ASN A 303 -8.92 13.59 2.52
N PRO A 304 -9.32 14.82 2.89
CA PRO A 304 -9.60 15.21 4.27
C PRO A 304 -10.86 14.51 4.83
N LEU A 305 -11.69 13.94 3.96
CA LEU A 305 -12.88 13.19 4.34
C LEU A 305 -12.59 11.69 4.52
N ALA A 306 -11.42 11.21 4.11
CA ALA A 306 -11.05 9.80 4.19
C ALA A 306 -9.92 9.58 5.20
N TRP A 307 -8.78 10.25 5.03
CA TRP A 307 -7.57 9.94 5.78
C TRP A 307 -7.70 10.23 7.29
N PRO A 308 -8.03 11.45 7.75
CA PRO A 308 -8.09 11.73 9.19
C PRO A 308 -9.17 10.90 9.91
N LEU A 309 -10.33 10.71 9.26
CA LEU A 309 -11.42 9.89 9.79
C LEU A 309 -11.02 8.43 9.89
N SER A 310 -10.28 7.88 8.93
CA SER A 310 -9.76 6.52 8.98
C SER A 310 -8.78 6.30 10.12
N PHE A 311 -7.94 7.28 10.45
CA PHE A 311 -7.06 7.19 11.61
C PHE A 311 -7.87 7.11 12.92
N SER A 312 -8.79 8.07 13.14
CA SER A 312 -9.65 8.06 14.34
C SER A 312 -10.50 6.80 14.42
N ALA A 313 -11.06 6.35 13.29
CA ALA A 313 -11.85 5.13 13.22
C ALA A 313 -11.02 3.88 13.51
N SER A 314 -9.75 3.83 13.12
CA SER A 314 -8.87 2.69 13.43
C SER A 314 -8.63 2.53 14.94
N ILE A 315 -8.38 3.63 15.65
CA ILE A 315 -8.24 3.63 17.12
C ILE A 315 -9.54 3.15 17.78
N LEU A 316 -10.67 3.70 17.35
CA LEU A 316 -11.97 3.37 17.95
C LEU A 316 -12.41 1.94 17.60
N ALA A 317 -12.15 1.49 16.39
CA ALA A 317 -12.38 0.11 15.96
C ALA A 317 -11.53 -0.86 16.78
N ALA A 318 -10.26 -0.55 17.07
CA ALA A 318 -9.41 -1.39 17.92
C ALA A 318 -10.05 -1.60 19.30
N TYR A 319 -10.57 -0.53 19.93
CA TYR A 319 -11.27 -0.62 21.21
C TYR A 319 -12.48 -1.56 21.16
N TYR A 320 -13.37 -1.38 20.17
CA TYR A 320 -14.58 -2.21 20.07
C TYR A 320 -14.28 -3.65 19.65
N MET A 321 -13.33 -3.87 18.75
CA MET A 321 -12.94 -5.21 18.31
C MET A 321 -12.33 -6.02 19.45
N LEU A 322 -11.50 -5.42 20.31
CA LEU A 322 -10.97 -6.11 21.50
C LEU A 322 -12.06 -6.55 22.48
N ARG A 323 -13.17 -5.81 22.56
CA ARG A 323 -14.27 -6.09 23.49
C ARG A 323 -15.30 -7.04 22.93
N GLU A 324 -15.71 -6.84 21.68
CA GLU A 324 -16.92 -7.43 21.12
C GLU A 324 -16.67 -8.28 19.87
N ALA A 325 -15.56 -8.09 19.16
CA ALA A 325 -15.28 -8.73 17.87
C ALA A 325 -13.80 -9.13 17.76
N ARG A 326 -13.33 -9.96 18.71
CA ARG A 326 -11.90 -10.27 18.88
C ARG A 326 -11.26 -10.92 17.65
N GLU A 327 -12.07 -11.54 16.81
CA GLU A 327 -11.64 -12.15 15.56
C GLU A 327 -11.26 -11.14 14.47
N ALA A 328 -11.71 -9.89 14.60
CA ALA A 328 -11.44 -8.79 13.67
C ALA A 328 -10.28 -7.89 14.10
N THR A 329 -9.70 -8.09 15.30
CA THR A 329 -8.63 -7.24 15.83
C THR A 329 -7.43 -7.05 14.91
N PRO A 330 -6.98 -8.02 14.07
CA PRO A 330 -5.86 -7.80 13.17
C PRO A 330 -6.10 -6.65 12.20
N VAL A 331 -7.34 -6.39 11.80
CA VAL A 331 -7.69 -5.30 10.88
C VAL A 331 -7.36 -3.94 11.51
N ALA A 332 -7.82 -3.70 12.74
CA ALA A 332 -7.56 -2.41 13.39
C ALA A 332 -6.08 -2.21 13.73
N PHE A 333 -5.40 -3.27 14.20
CA PHE A 333 -3.98 -3.18 14.55
C PHE A 333 -3.05 -3.09 13.33
N ALA A 334 -3.44 -3.59 12.16
CA ALA A 334 -2.64 -3.50 10.95
C ALA A 334 -2.27 -2.05 10.61
N PHE A 335 -3.28 -1.17 10.52
CA PHE A 335 -3.04 0.23 10.21
C PHE A 335 -2.31 0.97 11.34
N ILE A 336 -2.72 0.76 12.60
CA ILE A 336 -2.12 1.43 13.77
C ILE A 336 -0.63 1.12 13.89
N ILE A 337 -0.25 -0.15 13.77
CA ILE A 337 1.17 -0.56 13.89
C ILE A 337 1.96 -0.07 12.69
N LEU A 338 1.39 -0.10 11.46
CA LEU A 338 2.07 0.44 10.29
C LEU A 338 2.37 1.94 10.47
N VAL A 339 1.37 2.73 10.85
CA VAL A 339 1.53 4.18 11.09
C VAL A 339 2.59 4.42 12.16
N ALA A 340 2.57 3.68 13.27
CA ALA A 340 3.58 3.79 14.32
C ALA A 340 4.98 3.44 13.79
N SER A 341 5.13 2.36 13.03
CA SER A 341 6.42 1.88 12.50
C SER A 341 7.02 2.78 11.41
N THR A 342 6.18 3.53 10.69
CA THR A 342 6.60 4.43 9.61
C THR A 342 6.68 5.90 10.05
N SER A 343 6.44 6.17 11.33
CA SER A 343 6.48 7.52 11.94
C SER A 343 7.85 7.92 12.49
N PHE A 344 8.89 7.12 12.24
CA PHE A 344 10.26 7.37 12.71
C PHE A 344 11.26 7.49 11.55
N GLY A 345 12.08 8.54 11.60
CA GLY A 345 13.03 8.87 10.54
C GLY A 345 12.36 9.47 9.31
N LYS A 346 13.16 9.74 8.26
CA LYS A 346 12.63 10.23 6.98
C LYS A 346 11.89 9.11 6.26
N THR A 347 10.59 9.29 6.11
CA THR A 347 9.70 8.33 5.44
C THR A 347 8.82 9.05 4.43
N PHE A 348 8.22 8.26 3.54
CA PHE A 348 7.30 8.76 2.53
C PHE A 348 5.87 8.36 2.89
N ILE A 349 4.91 9.20 2.49
CA ILE A 349 3.49 8.96 2.77
C ILE A 349 2.99 7.64 2.16
N TRP A 350 3.52 7.27 0.98
CA TRP A 350 3.14 6.06 0.29
C TRP A 350 3.51 4.76 1.02
N TYR A 351 4.39 4.82 2.03
CA TYR A 351 4.65 3.67 2.91
C TYR A 351 3.42 3.23 3.71
N LEU A 352 2.38 4.07 3.80
CA LEU A 352 1.10 3.74 4.43
C LEU A 352 0.16 2.93 3.51
N LEU A 353 0.44 2.82 2.21
CA LEU A 353 -0.45 2.17 1.25
C LEU A 353 -0.82 0.73 1.65
N PRO A 354 0.11 -0.13 2.15
CA PRO A 354 -0.23 -1.47 2.60
C PRO A 354 -1.20 -1.54 3.80
N GLY A 355 -1.36 -0.43 4.54
CA GLY A 355 -2.26 -0.33 5.69
C GLY A 355 -3.59 0.35 5.38
N LEU A 356 -3.67 1.15 4.30
CA LEU A 356 -4.87 1.89 3.90
C LEU A 356 -6.14 1.01 3.77
N PRO A 357 -6.08 -0.19 3.16
CA PRO A 357 -7.23 -1.08 3.11
C PRO A 357 -7.86 -1.33 4.48
N PHE A 358 -7.04 -1.52 5.51
CA PHE A 358 -7.52 -1.79 6.86
C PHE A 358 -8.05 -0.54 7.55
N ALA A 359 -7.44 0.62 7.29
CA ALA A 359 -7.93 1.91 7.75
C ALA A 359 -9.35 2.20 7.21
N TYR A 360 -9.62 1.85 5.95
CA TYR A 360 -10.95 1.97 5.35
C TYR A 360 -11.95 0.93 5.85
N ILE A 361 -11.50 -0.29 6.16
CA ILE A 361 -12.36 -1.28 6.83
C ILE A 361 -12.75 -0.80 8.23
N CYS A 362 -11.82 -0.21 8.99
CA CYS A 362 -12.10 0.37 10.30
C CYS A 362 -13.09 1.54 10.21
N LEU A 363 -12.94 2.42 9.23
CA LEU A 363 -13.91 3.50 8.99
C LEU A 363 -15.29 2.94 8.66
N ALA A 364 -15.36 1.97 7.74
CA ALA A 364 -16.62 1.32 7.39
C ALA A 364 -17.25 0.59 8.59
N TYR A 365 -16.44 -0.05 9.44
CA TYR A 365 -16.90 -0.69 10.68
C TYR A 365 -17.52 0.32 11.65
N MET A 366 -16.88 1.47 11.85
CA MET A 366 -17.42 2.50 12.74
C MET A 366 -18.72 3.12 12.20
N LEU A 367 -18.83 3.30 10.88
CA LEU A 367 -20.05 3.79 10.23
C LEU A 367 -21.19 2.76 10.28
N ASP A 368 -20.90 1.47 10.08
CA ASP A 368 -21.87 0.38 10.27
C ASP A 368 -22.39 0.34 11.71
N ARG A 369 -21.49 0.50 12.69
CA ARG A 369 -21.87 0.58 14.10
C ARG A 369 -22.76 1.79 14.39
N LEU A 370 -22.39 2.98 13.93
CA LEU A 370 -23.22 4.19 14.08
C LEU A 370 -24.61 4.00 13.48
N TYR A 371 -24.70 3.37 12.31
CA TYR A 371 -25.99 3.03 11.70
C TYR A 371 -26.79 2.05 12.55
N ARG A 372 -26.15 1.01 13.11
CA ARG A 372 -26.80 -0.01 13.93
C ARG A 372 -27.28 0.51 15.28
N ASP A 373 -26.47 1.33 15.94
CA ASP A 373 -26.72 1.77 17.32
C ASP A 373 -27.65 3.02 17.36
N SER A 374 -27.83 3.73 16.23
CA SER A 374 -28.72 4.90 16.15
C SER A 374 -30.21 4.54 16.17
N GLY A 375 -30.98 5.29 16.95
CA GLY A 375 -32.45 5.27 16.96
C GLY A 375 -33.10 5.95 15.75
N ASN A 376 -32.40 6.90 15.09
CA ASN A 376 -32.89 7.57 13.88
C ASN A 376 -32.20 7.00 12.63
N LYS A 377 -32.72 5.87 12.14
CA LYS A 377 -32.17 5.17 10.96
C LYS A 377 -32.19 6.03 9.69
N PHE A 378 -33.24 6.83 9.51
CA PHE A 378 -33.36 7.69 8.33
C PHE A 378 -32.28 8.77 8.32
N GLY A 379 -32.10 9.48 9.43
CA GLY A 379 -31.10 10.53 9.57
C GLY A 379 -29.69 10.00 9.31
N VAL A 380 -29.30 8.88 9.96
CA VAL A 380 -27.96 8.30 9.75
C VAL A 380 -27.77 7.83 8.31
N LYS A 381 -28.78 7.20 7.70
CA LYS A 381 -28.69 6.78 6.30
C LYS A 381 -28.48 7.98 5.36
N ALA A 382 -29.20 9.09 5.57
CA ALA A 382 -29.03 10.31 4.78
C ALA A 382 -27.62 10.89 4.96
N THR A 383 -27.11 10.96 6.19
CA THR A 383 -25.75 11.43 6.48
C THR A 383 -24.69 10.54 5.82
N LEU A 384 -24.86 9.21 5.85
CA LEU A 384 -23.94 8.28 5.21
C LEU A 384 -23.92 8.43 3.69
N ILE A 385 -25.08 8.63 3.06
CA ILE A 385 -25.17 8.90 1.62
C ILE A 385 -24.46 10.21 1.28
N LEU A 386 -24.70 11.27 2.06
CA LEU A 386 -24.03 12.56 1.89
C LEU A 386 -22.51 12.44 2.06
N TYR A 387 -22.05 11.68 3.06
CA TYR A 387 -20.63 11.41 3.29
C TYR A 387 -19.98 10.70 2.10
N VAL A 388 -20.60 9.61 1.61
CA VAL A 388 -20.12 8.87 0.43
C VAL A 388 -20.07 9.77 -0.80
N ALA A 389 -21.09 10.61 -1.01
CA ALA A 389 -21.12 11.56 -2.10
C ALA A 389 -20.03 12.64 -1.98
N ALA A 390 -19.76 13.13 -0.76
CA ALA A 390 -18.72 14.12 -0.50
C ALA A 390 -17.31 13.53 -0.74
N VAL A 391 -17.05 12.29 -0.31
CA VAL A 391 -15.79 11.60 -0.60
C VAL A 391 -15.60 11.41 -2.11
N ALA A 392 -16.66 10.99 -2.82
CA ALA A 392 -16.63 10.86 -4.28
C ALA A 392 -16.34 12.20 -4.96
N PHE A 393 -17.05 13.25 -4.54
CA PHE A 393 -16.89 14.59 -5.10
C PHE A 393 -15.46 15.11 -4.92
N TRP A 394 -14.90 14.96 -3.71
CA TRP A 394 -13.52 15.32 -3.45
C TRP A 394 -12.56 14.58 -4.38
N SER A 395 -12.68 13.25 -4.44
CA SER A 395 -11.79 12.40 -5.22
C SER A 395 -11.86 12.63 -6.74
N LEU A 396 -13.00 13.07 -7.25
CA LEU A 396 -13.25 13.19 -8.70
C LEU A 396 -13.06 14.62 -9.24
N PHE A 397 -13.23 15.64 -8.41
CA PHE A 397 -13.31 17.03 -8.88
C PHE A 397 -12.40 18.01 -8.15
N VAL A 398 -11.79 17.62 -7.03
CA VAL A 398 -10.91 18.52 -6.28
C VAL A 398 -9.46 18.20 -6.62
N GLU A 399 -8.79 19.15 -7.27
CA GLU A 399 -7.35 19.13 -7.50
C GLU A 399 -6.67 20.02 -6.46
N LEU A 400 -5.79 19.42 -5.66
CA LEU A 400 -4.97 20.18 -4.71
C LEU A 400 -3.78 20.82 -5.45
N PRO A 401 -3.48 22.11 -5.23
CA PRO A 401 -2.27 22.69 -5.76
C PRO A 401 -1.05 21.99 -5.14
N PRO A 402 0.07 21.85 -5.87
CA PRO A 402 1.27 21.19 -5.34
C PRO A 402 1.87 21.94 -4.15
N TYR A 403 1.59 23.24 -4.03
CA TYR A 403 1.99 24.05 -2.90
C TYR A 403 1.03 25.21 -2.63
N ILE A 404 1.08 25.73 -1.40
CA ILE A 404 0.46 27.00 -1.00
C ILE A 404 1.57 27.97 -0.63
N LYS A 405 1.60 29.14 -1.25
CA LYS A 405 2.52 30.23 -0.89
C LYS A 405 2.11 30.83 0.46
N LEU A 406 3.08 31.07 1.35
CA LEU A 406 2.86 31.66 2.67
C LEU A 406 3.10 33.18 2.68
#